data_AF-A0A411Z2I0-F1
#
_entry.id   AF-A0A411Z2I0-F1
#
_cell.length_a   1.000
_cell.length_b   1.000
_cell.length_c   1.000
_cell.angle_alpha   90.00
_cell.angle_beta   90.00
_cell.angle_gamma   90.00
#
_symmetry.space_group_name_H-M   'P 1'
#
loop_
_entity.id
_entity.type
_entity.pdbx_description
1 polymer ?
#
loop_
_entity_poly.entity_id
_entity_poly.type
_entity_poly.pdbx_seq_one_letter_code
_entity_poly.pdbx_strand_id
1 'polypeptide(L)'
;MAEIKDPENTIILTLKDGEVVIELLADVAPKHTERMKELARAKAYDNVCFHRVIKGFMAQTGDVENGNMENNFNLRRAGTGGSDKPDLPAEFSKLPHDRGTLGAARSQNPNSANSQFFINFADNHFLNGQYTVYGRVISGMEHVDKIALGEPPASPDRMISVRVAADVA
;
A
#
# COMPACT_ATOMS: atom_id res chain seq x y z
N MET A 1 18.34 -5.10 10.32
CA MET A 1 17.24 -5.56 9.44
C MET A 1 16.19 -6.18 10.33
N ALA A 2 14.90 -5.87 10.12
CA ALA A 2 13.83 -6.51 10.87
C ALA A 2 13.88 -8.03 10.66
N GLU A 3 13.53 -8.78 11.71
CA GLU A 3 13.41 -10.23 11.64
C GLU A 3 12.19 -10.59 10.77
N ILE A 4 12.45 -11.09 9.56
CA ILE A 4 11.40 -11.62 8.67
C ILE A 4 11.03 -13.00 9.18
N LYS A 5 9.89 -13.10 9.88
CA LYS A 5 9.39 -14.37 10.42
C LYS A 5 8.73 -15.24 9.37
N ASP A 6 8.03 -14.61 8.44
CA ASP A 6 7.34 -15.26 7.33
C ASP A 6 7.62 -14.54 6.01
N PRO A 7 8.60 -15.03 5.23
CA PRO A 7 8.95 -14.42 3.94
C PRO A 7 7.80 -14.42 2.92
N GLU A 8 6.87 -15.37 2.98
CA GLU A 8 5.72 -15.45 2.05
C GLU A 8 4.69 -14.36 2.33
N ASN A 9 4.56 -13.94 3.60
CA ASN A 9 3.68 -12.86 4.02
C ASN A 9 4.46 -11.57 4.32
N THR A 10 5.63 -11.39 3.71
CA THR A 10 6.41 -10.15 3.83
C THR A 10 6.59 -9.51 2.46
N ILE A 11 6.35 -8.21 2.37
CA ILE A 11 6.58 -7.38 1.19
C ILE A 11 7.81 -6.49 1.43
N ILE A 12 8.70 -6.48 0.45
CA ILE A 12 9.80 -5.52 0.36
C ILE A 12 9.40 -4.46 -0.68
N LEU A 13 9.18 -3.26 -0.18
CA LEU A 13 8.88 -2.08 -0.98
C LEU A 13 10.16 -1.24 -1.11
N THR A 14 10.68 -1.10 -2.32
CA THR A 14 11.85 -0.26 -2.57
C THR A 14 11.42 1.16 -2.93
N LEU A 15 11.91 2.14 -2.17
CA LEU A 15 11.75 3.57 -2.43
C LEU A 15 13.11 4.17 -2.79
N LYS A 16 13.12 5.41 -3.30
CA LYS A 16 14.37 6.13 -3.63
C LYS A 16 15.30 6.31 -2.42
N ASP A 17 14.70 6.39 -1.21
CA ASP A 17 15.41 6.63 0.04
C ASP A 17 15.86 5.34 0.75
N GLY A 18 15.36 4.17 0.33
CA GLY A 18 15.65 2.88 0.96
C GLY A 18 14.49 1.88 0.89
N GLU A 19 14.68 0.72 1.52
CA GLU A 19 13.71 -0.37 1.53
C GLU A 19 12.78 -0.28 2.75
N VAL A 20 11.50 -0.51 2.50
CA VAL A 20 10.45 -0.61 3.51
C VAL A 20 9.98 -2.05 3.57
N VAL A 21 10.11 -2.66 4.74
CA VAL A 21 9.69 -4.05 4.96
C VAL A 21 8.32 -4.03 5.63
N ILE A 22 7.36 -4.71 5.00
CA ILE A 22 5.96 -4.75 5.40
C ILE A 22 5.58 -6.20 5.68
N GLU A 23 5.08 -6.48 6.88
CA GLU A 23 4.46 -7.76 7.21
C GLU A 23 2.97 -7.70 6.88
N LEU A 24 2.48 -8.67 6.11
CA LEU A 24 1.08 -8.84 5.76
C LEU A 24 0.37 -9.68 6.83
N LEU A 25 -0.86 -9.29 7.15
CA LEU A 25 -1.66 -9.89 8.21
C LEU A 25 -2.67 -10.86 7.59
N ALA A 26 -2.17 -11.99 7.08
CA ALA A 26 -2.98 -13.00 6.39
C ALA A 26 -4.12 -13.56 7.26
N ASP A 27 -3.92 -13.66 8.58
CA ASP A 27 -4.95 -14.11 9.52
C ASP A 27 -6.11 -13.11 9.69
N VAL A 28 -5.87 -11.84 9.37
CA VAL A 28 -6.81 -10.74 9.58
C VAL A 28 -7.57 -10.41 8.31
N ALA A 29 -6.85 -10.35 7.19
CA ALA A 29 -7.39 -9.98 5.89
C ALA A 29 -6.72 -10.85 4.80
N PRO A 30 -7.10 -12.14 4.72
CA PRO A 30 -6.47 -13.10 3.81
C PRO A 30 -6.63 -12.68 2.34
N LYS A 31 -7.80 -12.17 1.93
CA LYS A 31 -8.03 -11.83 0.52
C LYS A 31 -7.21 -10.61 0.08
N HIS A 32 -7.10 -9.60 0.93
CA HIS A 32 -6.25 -8.44 0.65
C HIS A 32 -4.77 -8.80 0.63
N THR A 33 -4.35 -9.67 1.55
CA THR A 33 -2.98 -10.20 1.60
C THR A 33 -2.64 -10.96 0.32
N GLU A 34 -3.49 -11.88 -0.12
CA GLU A 34 -3.31 -12.62 -1.37
C GLU A 34 -3.27 -11.69 -2.59
N ARG A 35 -4.18 -10.70 -2.66
CA ARG A 35 -4.19 -9.73 -3.77
C ARG A 35 -2.91 -8.91 -3.83
N MET A 36 -2.40 -8.45 -2.68
CA MET A 36 -1.16 -7.68 -2.67
C MET A 36 0.02 -8.53 -3.15
N LYS A 37 0.10 -9.80 -2.73
CA LYS A 37 1.12 -10.74 -3.20
C LYS A 37 1.01 -11.01 -4.70
N GLU A 38 -0.20 -11.24 -5.19
CA GLU A 38 -0.46 -11.47 -6.62
C GLU A 38 0.02 -10.29 -7.47
N LEU A 39 -0.36 -9.06 -7.09
CA LEU A 39 0.02 -7.84 -7.81
C LEU A 39 1.51 -7.51 -7.68
N ALA A 40 2.13 -7.80 -6.54
CA ALA A 40 3.58 -7.68 -6.36
C ALA A 40 4.35 -8.67 -7.23
N ARG A 41 3.93 -9.95 -7.27
CA ARG A 41 4.52 -10.99 -8.13
C ARG A 41 4.36 -10.67 -9.62
N ALA A 42 3.22 -10.10 -10.00
CA ALA A 42 2.97 -9.59 -11.35
C ALA A 42 3.74 -8.31 -11.68
N LYS A 43 4.49 -7.74 -10.72
CA LYS A 43 5.19 -6.44 -10.84
C LYS A 43 4.26 -5.28 -11.19
N ALA A 44 2.96 -5.40 -10.91
CA ALA A 44 1.96 -4.39 -11.24
C ALA A 44 2.17 -3.08 -10.46
N TYR A 45 2.74 -3.19 -9.25
CA TYR A 45 3.06 -2.04 -8.41
C TYR A 45 4.37 -1.33 -8.77
N ASP A 46 5.19 -1.91 -9.65
CA ASP A 46 6.47 -1.31 -10.02
C ASP A 46 6.24 0.04 -10.71
N ASN A 47 6.99 1.05 -10.26
CA ASN A 47 6.89 2.45 -10.66
C ASN A 47 5.55 3.13 -10.39
N VAL A 48 4.66 2.54 -9.58
CA VAL A 48 3.40 3.20 -9.20
C VAL A 48 3.66 4.32 -8.20
N CYS A 49 3.10 5.50 -8.51
CA CYS A 49 3.29 6.72 -7.72
C CYS A 49 2.42 6.78 -6.45
N PHE A 50 2.96 7.48 -5.46
CA PHE A 50 2.20 7.98 -4.32
C PHE A 50 1.45 9.24 -4.76
N HIS A 51 0.21 9.05 -5.22
CA HIS A 51 -0.60 10.11 -5.79
C HIS A 51 -1.27 10.99 -4.72
N ARG A 52 -1.34 10.54 -3.47
CA ARG A 52 -1.99 11.28 -2.39
C ARG A 52 -1.29 11.04 -1.06
N VAL A 53 -0.64 12.06 -0.53
CA VAL A 53 0.26 11.97 0.63
C VAL A 53 -0.02 13.14 1.56
N ILE A 54 -0.65 12.88 2.70
CA ILE A 54 -1.00 13.90 3.69
C ILE A 54 -0.17 13.71 4.95
N LYS A 55 0.60 14.73 5.31
CA LYS A 55 1.42 14.72 6.53
C LYS A 55 0.55 14.51 7.77
N GLY A 56 0.95 13.55 8.61
CA GLY A 56 0.20 13.22 9.84
C GLY A 56 -1.09 12.46 9.60
N PHE A 57 -1.35 12.02 8.36
CA PHE A 57 -2.47 11.14 8.04
C PHE A 57 -1.94 9.89 7.34
N MET A 58 -1.78 9.88 6.01
CA MET A 58 -1.36 8.68 5.29
C MET A 58 -0.68 8.99 3.95
N ALA A 59 0.01 7.98 3.41
CA ALA A 59 0.51 7.93 2.04
C ALA A 59 -0.25 6.88 1.25
N GLN A 60 -1.08 7.30 0.29
CA GLN A 60 -1.88 6.45 -0.58
C GLN A 60 -1.21 6.23 -1.93
N THR A 61 -1.27 4.99 -2.40
CA THR A 61 -0.62 4.47 -3.61
C THR A 61 -1.40 3.27 -4.17
N GLY A 62 -0.83 2.57 -5.13
CA GLY A 62 -1.36 1.30 -5.65
C GLY A 62 -2.39 1.45 -6.77
N ASP A 63 -2.54 2.63 -7.38
CA ASP A 63 -3.30 2.78 -8.62
C ASP A 63 -2.45 2.25 -9.78
N VAL A 64 -2.60 0.97 -10.09
CA VAL A 64 -1.81 0.29 -11.13
C VAL A 64 -2.27 0.64 -12.55
N GLU A 65 -3.46 1.21 -12.73
CA GLU A 65 -3.98 1.60 -14.05
C GLU A 65 -3.47 2.98 -14.49
N ASN A 66 -3.51 3.97 -13.59
CA ASN A 66 -3.20 5.37 -13.91
C ASN A 66 -1.96 5.91 -13.18
N GLY A 67 -1.47 5.20 -12.15
CA GLY A 67 -0.39 5.65 -11.28
C GLY A 67 1.00 5.20 -11.69
N ASN A 68 1.15 4.29 -12.66
CA ASN A 68 2.46 3.79 -13.08
C ASN A 68 3.23 4.85 -13.89
N MET A 69 4.36 5.31 -13.35
CA MET A 69 5.16 6.41 -13.91
C MET A 69 5.93 6.05 -15.20
N GLU A 70 6.06 4.76 -15.51
CA GLU A 70 6.72 4.28 -16.73
C GLU A 70 5.72 3.77 -17.78
N ASN A 71 4.46 3.53 -17.39
CA ASN A 71 3.42 3.03 -18.27
C ASN A 71 2.06 3.64 -17.91
N ASN A 72 1.41 4.32 -18.85
CA ASN A 72 0.08 4.94 -18.66
C ASN A 72 -0.03 5.94 -17.50
N PHE A 73 1.06 6.65 -17.19
CA PHE A 73 1.08 7.64 -16.12
C PHE A 73 0.09 8.79 -16.38
N ASN A 74 -0.89 8.95 -15.49
CA ASN A 74 -1.78 10.09 -15.49
C ASN A 74 -2.08 10.55 -14.07
N LEU A 75 -1.28 11.51 -13.57
CA LEU A 75 -1.41 12.04 -12.22
C LEU A 75 -2.81 12.63 -11.92
N ARG A 76 -3.51 13.15 -12.92
CA ARG A 76 -4.88 13.69 -12.74
C ARG A 76 -5.93 12.59 -12.54
N ARG A 77 -5.64 11.37 -12.97
CA ARG A 77 -6.51 10.20 -12.82
C ARG A 77 -6.02 9.22 -11.75
N ALA A 78 -4.80 9.38 -11.26
CA ALA A 78 -4.26 8.58 -10.18
C ALA A 78 -5.15 8.71 -8.92
N GLY A 79 -5.55 7.57 -8.37
CA GLY A 79 -6.55 7.43 -7.32
C GLY A 79 -7.92 6.97 -7.83
N THR A 80 -8.16 6.93 -9.13
CA THR A 80 -9.44 6.46 -9.72
C THR A 80 -9.36 5.07 -10.36
N GLY A 81 -8.16 4.53 -10.55
CA GLY A 81 -7.96 3.22 -11.18
C GLY A 81 -7.89 2.05 -10.21
N GLY A 82 -7.82 0.86 -10.78
CA GLY A 82 -7.66 -0.41 -10.08
C GLY A 82 -6.79 -1.37 -10.91
N SER A 83 -6.65 -2.63 -10.48
CA SER A 83 -6.11 -3.67 -11.34
C SER A 83 -7.21 -4.31 -12.19
N ASP A 84 -6.83 -5.21 -13.09
CA ASP A 84 -7.74 -6.06 -13.87
C ASP A 84 -8.55 -7.06 -13.01
N LYS A 85 -8.26 -7.12 -11.71
CA LYS A 85 -8.85 -8.07 -10.77
C LYS A 85 -10.18 -7.55 -10.23
N PRO A 86 -11.10 -8.45 -9.81
CA PRO A 86 -12.36 -8.03 -9.20
C PRO A 86 -12.13 -7.32 -7.86
N ASP A 87 -13.10 -6.51 -7.48
CA ASP A 87 -13.11 -5.86 -6.17
C ASP A 87 -13.19 -6.89 -5.04
N LEU A 88 -12.58 -6.52 -3.91
CA LEU A 88 -12.50 -7.32 -2.71
C LEU A 88 -13.59 -6.89 -1.72
N PRO A 89 -14.24 -7.85 -1.04
CA PRO A 89 -15.10 -7.53 0.09
C PRO A 89 -14.27 -6.98 1.24
N ALA A 90 -14.85 -6.06 2.01
CA ALA A 90 -14.19 -5.56 3.21
C ALA A 90 -13.94 -6.69 4.23
N GLU A 91 -12.71 -6.77 4.73
CA GLU A 91 -12.28 -7.65 5.82
C GLU A 91 -12.02 -6.77 7.05
N PHE A 92 -13.08 -6.28 7.70
CA PHE A 92 -12.95 -5.41 8.86
C PHE A 92 -12.43 -6.19 10.07
N SER A 93 -11.54 -5.55 10.83
CA SER A 93 -10.97 -6.12 12.05
C SER A 93 -11.02 -5.12 13.21
N LYS A 94 -10.67 -5.60 14.40
CA LYS A 94 -10.50 -4.75 15.60
C LYS A 94 -9.11 -4.10 15.67
N LEU A 95 -8.26 -4.31 14.65
CA LEU A 95 -6.94 -3.72 14.65
C LEU A 95 -7.05 -2.20 14.49
N PRO A 96 -6.31 -1.43 15.30
CA PRO A 96 -6.25 0.00 15.13
C PRO A 96 -5.44 0.38 13.88
N HIS A 97 -5.83 1.48 13.24
CA HIS A 97 -5.03 2.15 12.21
C HIS A 97 -3.93 2.99 12.87
N ASP A 98 -2.99 2.31 13.53
CA ASP A 98 -1.82 2.96 14.12
C ASP A 98 -0.79 3.34 13.04
N ARG A 99 0.15 4.20 13.40
CA ARG A 99 1.29 4.52 12.55
C ARG A 99 1.98 3.25 12.02
N GLY A 100 2.26 3.23 10.71
CA GLY A 100 2.89 2.10 10.01
C GLY A 100 1.93 1.00 9.57
N THR A 101 0.65 1.04 9.95
CA THR A 101 -0.34 0.08 9.42
C THR A 101 -0.68 0.37 7.96
N LEU A 102 -0.99 -0.70 7.22
CA LEU A 102 -1.49 -0.65 5.85
C LEU A 102 -3.00 -0.83 5.85
N GLY A 103 -3.70 0.14 5.25
CA GLY A 103 -5.13 0.09 5.02
C GLY A 103 -5.48 -0.05 3.54
N ALA A 104 -6.51 -0.83 3.23
CA ALA A 104 -7.03 -0.93 1.86
C ALA A 104 -7.78 0.35 1.49
N ALA A 105 -7.42 0.97 0.36
CA ALA A 105 -8.17 2.11 -0.15
C ALA A 105 -9.41 1.63 -0.90
N ARG A 106 -10.52 2.36 -0.77
CA ARG A 106 -11.81 2.02 -1.36
C ARG A 106 -12.64 3.26 -1.65
N SER A 107 -13.66 3.10 -2.48
CA SER A 107 -14.72 4.09 -2.63
C SER A 107 -15.70 4.06 -1.43
N GLN A 108 -16.82 4.78 -1.54
CA GLN A 108 -17.89 4.73 -0.55
C GLN A 108 -18.42 3.31 -0.33
N ASN A 109 -18.42 2.47 -1.37
CA ASN A 109 -18.78 1.06 -1.23
C ASN A 109 -17.70 0.31 -0.42
N PRO A 110 -18.03 -0.30 0.73
CA PRO A 110 -17.09 -1.09 1.52
C PRO A 110 -16.37 -2.19 0.71
N ASN A 111 -17.05 -2.77 -0.27
CA ASN A 111 -16.57 -3.89 -1.07
C ASN A 111 -15.99 -3.44 -2.43
N SER A 112 -15.34 -2.27 -2.46
CA SER A 112 -14.71 -1.71 -3.68
C SER A 112 -13.19 -1.56 -3.55
N ALA A 113 -12.60 -2.17 -2.53
CA ALA A 113 -11.15 -2.25 -2.42
C ALA A 113 -10.61 -3.09 -3.57
N ASN A 114 -9.51 -2.69 -4.19
CA ASN A 114 -8.97 -3.36 -5.36
C ASN A 114 -7.44 -3.55 -5.27
N SER A 115 -6.68 -2.58 -5.76
CA SER A 115 -5.20 -2.57 -5.75
C SER A 115 -4.61 -1.39 -4.96
N GLN A 116 -5.40 -0.34 -4.75
CA GLN A 116 -4.96 0.83 -4.01
C GLN A 116 -4.90 0.55 -2.50
N PHE A 117 -3.88 1.10 -1.86
CA PHE A 117 -3.68 1.01 -0.41
C PHE A 117 -3.00 2.26 0.13
N PHE A 118 -3.02 2.41 1.44
CA PHE A 118 -2.36 3.51 2.13
C PHE A 118 -1.55 3.04 3.33
N ILE A 119 -0.46 3.76 3.62
CA ILE A 119 0.38 3.56 4.80
C ILE A 119 0.12 4.72 5.76
N ASN A 120 -0.24 4.42 7.01
CA ASN A 120 -0.53 5.43 8.01
C ASN A 120 0.73 6.11 8.55
N PHE A 121 0.79 7.45 8.49
CA PHE A 121 1.86 8.25 9.08
C PHE A 121 1.68 8.52 10.58
N ALA A 122 0.46 8.43 11.07
CA ALA A 122 0.09 8.67 12.45
C ALA A 122 -1.05 7.73 12.84
N ASP A 123 -1.43 7.79 14.10
CA ASP A 123 -2.53 7.02 14.64
C ASP A 123 -3.86 7.60 14.14
N ASN A 124 -4.46 6.92 13.18
CA ASN A 124 -5.68 7.33 12.49
C ASN A 124 -6.89 6.54 13.00
N HIS A 125 -7.09 6.56 14.33
CA HIS A 125 -8.11 5.74 14.99
C HIS A 125 -9.54 6.00 14.52
N PHE A 126 -9.79 7.15 13.91
CA PHE A 126 -11.08 7.44 13.28
C PHE A 126 -11.41 6.53 12.08
N LEU A 127 -10.42 5.85 11.49
CA LEU A 127 -10.60 4.85 10.44
C LEU A 127 -10.94 3.45 10.99
N ASN A 128 -10.80 3.23 12.31
CA ASN A 128 -11.00 1.92 12.94
C ASN A 128 -12.41 1.39 12.68
N GLY A 129 -12.51 0.12 12.28
CA GLY A 129 -13.77 -0.53 11.94
C GLY A 129 -14.41 -0.04 10.63
N GLN A 130 -13.78 0.88 9.90
CA GLN A 130 -14.28 1.42 8.63
C GLN A 130 -13.41 1.03 7.43
N TYR A 131 -12.15 0.67 7.66
CA TYR A 131 -11.20 0.25 6.64
C TYR A 131 -10.53 -1.08 7.04
N THR A 132 -10.13 -1.85 6.03
CA THR A 132 -9.43 -3.12 6.24
C THR A 132 -7.96 -2.85 6.49
N VAL A 133 -7.48 -3.18 7.69
CA VAL A 133 -6.06 -3.26 8.01
C VAL A 133 -5.57 -4.65 7.62
N TYR A 134 -4.56 -4.72 6.75
CA TYR A 134 -4.06 -6.00 6.23
C TYR A 134 -2.53 -6.10 6.20
N GLY A 135 -1.82 -5.10 6.70
CA GLY A 135 -0.37 -5.15 6.84
C GLY A 135 0.18 -4.13 7.82
N ARG A 136 1.47 -4.23 8.12
CA ARG A 136 2.20 -3.27 8.95
C ARG A 136 3.66 -3.15 8.51
N VAL A 137 4.18 -1.93 8.50
CA VAL A 137 5.60 -1.65 8.31
C VAL A 137 6.35 -2.15 9.55
N ILE A 138 7.30 -3.07 9.34
CA ILE A 138 8.18 -3.60 10.39
C ILE A 138 9.60 -3.03 10.32
N SER A 139 9.97 -2.38 9.20
CA SER A 139 11.26 -1.70 9.00
C SER A 139 11.14 -0.63 7.92
N GLY A 140 11.93 0.45 8.01
CA GLY A 140 12.03 1.46 6.96
C GLY A 140 10.91 2.51 6.98
N MET A 141 10.23 2.71 8.12
CA MET A 141 9.20 3.73 8.26
C MET A 141 9.76 5.15 7.99
N GLU A 142 11.03 5.38 8.32
CA GLU A 142 11.75 6.62 8.04
C GLU A 142 11.88 6.95 6.55
N HIS A 143 11.78 5.95 5.66
CA HIS A 143 11.74 6.16 4.21
C HIS A 143 10.34 6.54 3.75
N VAL A 144 9.30 5.95 4.37
CA VAL A 144 7.90 6.34 4.12
C VAL A 144 7.69 7.80 4.52
N ASP A 145 8.24 8.24 5.67
CA ASP A 145 8.12 9.64 6.15
C ASP A 145 8.72 10.69 5.19
N LYS A 146 9.61 10.28 4.28
CA LYS A 146 10.26 11.16 3.31
C LYS A 146 9.51 11.30 1.99
N ILE A 147 8.42 10.53 1.81
CA ILE A 147 7.60 10.58 0.60
C ILE A 147 7.05 12.00 0.41
N ALA A 148 7.17 12.51 -0.82
CA ALA A 148 6.70 13.85 -1.20
C ALA A 148 5.22 14.06 -0.86
N LEU A 149 4.93 15.12 -0.09
CA LEU A 149 3.59 15.49 0.34
C LEU A 149 2.78 16.14 -0.79
N GLY A 150 1.46 15.91 -0.82
CA GLY A 150 0.51 16.57 -1.70
C GLY A 150 -0.69 15.71 -2.12
N GLU A 151 -1.71 16.36 -2.70
CA GLU A 151 -2.95 15.72 -3.17
C GLU A 151 -3.40 16.27 -4.55
N PRO A 152 -2.68 16.00 -5.66
CA PRO A 152 -1.46 15.21 -5.73
C PRO A 152 -0.17 16.04 -5.48
N PRO A 153 0.96 15.39 -5.15
CA PRO A 153 2.27 16.06 -5.07
C PRO A 153 2.70 16.61 -6.44
N ALA A 154 3.44 17.73 -6.45
CA ALA A 154 3.98 18.31 -7.69
C ALA A 154 5.02 17.40 -8.37
N SER A 155 5.73 16.60 -7.58
CA SER A 155 6.66 15.56 -8.04
C SER A 155 6.46 14.35 -7.14
N PRO A 156 5.49 13.47 -7.46
CA PRO A 156 5.18 12.34 -6.62
C PRO A 156 6.31 11.33 -6.63
N ASP A 157 6.62 10.79 -5.46
CA ASP A 157 7.50 9.63 -5.35
C ASP A 157 6.79 8.37 -5.83
N ARG A 158 7.55 7.29 -6.04
CA ARG A 158 7.03 6.01 -6.52
C ARG A 158 7.60 4.82 -5.79
N MET A 159 6.86 3.74 -5.85
CA MET A 159 7.33 2.41 -5.50
C MET A 159 8.26 1.94 -6.61
N ILE A 160 9.59 2.01 -6.42
CA ILE A 160 10.56 1.60 -7.44
C ILE A 160 10.35 0.13 -7.79
N SER A 161 10.17 -0.70 -6.75
CA SER A 161 9.80 -2.09 -6.90
C SER A 161 9.02 -2.57 -5.68
N VAL A 162 8.15 -3.55 -5.89
CA VAL A 162 7.44 -4.25 -4.82
C VAL A 162 7.61 -5.74 -5.00
N ARG A 163 8.17 -6.43 -4.00
CA ARG A 163 8.50 -7.86 -4.08
C ARG A 163 8.00 -8.59 -2.85
N VAL A 164 7.60 -9.85 -3.01
CA VAL A 164 7.41 -10.76 -1.88
C VAL A 164 8.79 -11.21 -1.41
N ALA A 165 9.06 -11.14 -0.12
CA ALA A 165 10.38 -11.42 0.43
C ALA A 165 10.86 -12.85 0.12
N ALA A 166 9.95 -13.82 0.07
CA ALA A 166 10.24 -15.19 -0.34
C ALA A 166 10.74 -15.34 -1.79
N ASP A 167 10.38 -14.42 -2.69
CA ASP A 167 10.75 -14.50 -4.11
C ASP A 167 12.08 -13.79 -4.42
N VAL A 168 12.71 -13.16 -3.43
CA VAL A 168 13.97 -12.40 -3.57
C VAL A 168 15.11 -12.92 -2.68
N ALA A 169 14.85 -13.96 -1.89
CA ALA A 169 15.81 -14.63 -1.01
C ALA A 169 16.67 -15.68 -1.74
#